data_AF-A0A397B4X7-F1
#
_entry.id   AF-A0A397B4X7-F1
#
_cell.length_a   1.000
_cell.length_b   1.000
_cell.length_c   1.000
_cell.angle_alpha   90.00
_cell.angle_beta   90.00
_cell.angle_gamma   90.00
#
_symmetry.space_group_name_H-M   'P 1'
#
loop_
_entity.id
_entity.type
_entity.pdbx_description
1 polymer ?
#
loop_
_entity_poly.entity_id
_entity_poly.type
_entity_poly.pdbx_seq_one_letter_code
_entity_poly.pdbx_strand_id
1 'polypeptide(L)'
;MAVVCVVCMVLDVVVNNWGLNDYIGNARSFFTPVLTKIASVKDLKDYFVFPTDASPWSSSNAGRFMLNHSLASIHARDDSHYVLTAGSYAVLDAANDICVDLIDEYPVRQGTTSAQLGHVTDKLVYIRGSTVSNLFGTMPPPAPPGTDPIQLTELGYRPGRLDCDMRLTTPLGVPAHGVLVHANLSMYRFY
;
A
#
# COMPACT_ATOMS: atom_id res chain seq x y z
N MET A 1 -12.32 -40.15 -17.56
CA MET A 1 -13.69 -39.61 -17.45
C MET A 1 -13.96 -39.03 -16.06
N ALA A 2 -13.97 -39.83 -14.98
CA ALA A 2 -14.25 -39.33 -13.64
C ALA A 2 -13.32 -38.18 -13.16
N VAL A 3 -12.02 -38.27 -13.43
CA VAL A 3 -11.05 -37.22 -13.06
C VAL A 3 -11.34 -35.89 -13.78
N VAL A 4 -11.73 -35.95 -15.06
CA VAL A 4 -12.08 -34.74 -15.83
C VAL A 4 -13.36 -34.12 -15.28
N CYS A 5 -14.36 -34.93 -14.92
CA CYS A 5 -15.58 -34.45 -14.28
C CYS A 5 -15.31 -33.79 -12.93
N VAL A 6 -14.43 -34.37 -12.10
CA VAL A 6 -14.03 -33.79 -10.81
C VAL A 6 -13.31 -32.47 -11.01
N VAL A 7 -12.37 -32.39 -11.96
CA VAL A 7 -11.66 -31.13 -12.29
C VAL A 7 -12.63 -30.06 -12.79
N CYS A 8 -13.55 -30.41 -13.70
CA CYS A 8 -14.56 -29.48 -14.17
C CYS A 8 -15.51 -29.03 -13.06
N MET A 9 -15.90 -29.91 -12.13
CA MET A 9 -16.71 -29.53 -10.96
C MET A 9 -15.99 -28.55 -10.04
N VAL A 10 -14.70 -28.79 -9.75
CA VAL A 10 -13.90 -27.88 -8.93
C VAL A 10 -13.75 -26.53 -9.63
N LEU A 11 -13.48 -26.52 -10.93
CA LEU A 11 -13.39 -25.28 -11.72
C LEU A 11 -14.74 -24.55 -11.76
N ASP A 12 -15.87 -25.24 -11.89
CA ASP A 12 -17.19 -24.61 -11.88
C ASP A 12 -17.47 -23.95 -10.52
N VAL A 13 -17.19 -24.65 -9.42
CA VAL A 13 -17.37 -24.10 -8.07
C VAL A 13 -16.46 -22.90 -7.80
N VAL A 14 -15.23 -22.87 -8.32
CA VAL A 14 -14.27 -21.78 -8.09
C VAL A 14 -14.48 -20.60 -9.04
N VAL A 15 -14.62 -20.85 -10.34
CA VAL A 15 -14.72 -19.81 -11.38
C VAL A 15 -16.12 -19.19 -11.42
N ASN A 16 -17.16 -20.00 -11.22
CA ASN A 16 -18.54 -19.52 -11.14
C ASN A 16 -18.93 -19.14 -9.70
N ASN A 17 -17.95 -18.99 -8.80
CA ASN A 17 -18.20 -18.38 -7.51
C ASN A 17 -18.43 -16.89 -7.74
N TRP A 18 -19.69 -16.48 -7.72
CA TRP A 18 -20.09 -15.09 -7.85
C TRP A 18 -19.43 -14.19 -6.79
N GLY A 19 -19.12 -14.70 -5.60
CA GLY A 19 -18.40 -13.94 -4.58
C GLY A 19 -16.94 -13.66 -4.97
N LEU A 20 -16.24 -14.63 -5.57
CA LEU A 20 -14.86 -14.42 -6.05
C LEU A 20 -14.83 -13.52 -7.28
N ASN A 21 -15.77 -13.72 -8.21
CA ASN A 21 -15.87 -12.91 -9.41
C ASN A 21 -16.28 -11.46 -9.07
N ASP A 22 -17.17 -11.24 -8.11
CA ASP A 22 -17.53 -9.91 -7.61
C ASP A 22 -16.33 -9.26 -6.88
N TYR A 23 -15.60 -10.03 -6.06
CA TYR A 23 -14.40 -9.57 -5.36
C TYR A 23 -13.29 -9.09 -6.33
N ILE A 24 -13.02 -9.83 -7.42
CA ILE A 24 -12.03 -9.44 -8.43
C ILE A 24 -12.59 -8.38 -9.39
N GLY A 25 -13.85 -8.51 -9.78
CA GLY A 25 -14.53 -7.65 -10.76
C GLY A 25 -14.81 -6.24 -10.24
N ASN A 26 -15.31 -6.10 -9.01
CA ASN A 26 -15.57 -4.78 -8.41
C ASN A 26 -14.28 -4.01 -8.16
N ALA A 27 -13.15 -4.69 -7.97
CA ALA A 27 -11.87 -4.06 -7.69
C ALA A 27 -11.55 -3.02 -8.75
N ARG A 28 -11.76 -3.34 -10.04
CA ARG A 28 -11.49 -2.44 -11.18
C ARG A 28 -12.39 -1.20 -11.19
N SER A 29 -13.63 -1.28 -10.71
CA SER A 29 -14.54 -0.13 -10.66
C SER A 29 -14.04 0.94 -9.69
N PHE A 30 -13.38 0.52 -8.61
CA PHE A 30 -12.75 1.40 -7.65
C PHE A 30 -11.51 2.11 -8.24
N PHE A 31 -10.79 1.56 -9.23
CA PHE A 31 -9.61 2.24 -9.82
C PHE A 31 -9.94 3.43 -10.72
N THR A 32 -11.20 3.61 -11.12
CA THR A 32 -11.60 4.64 -12.09
C THR A 32 -11.06 6.05 -11.76
N PRO A 33 -11.09 6.55 -10.51
CA PRO A 33 -10.56 7.87 -10.18
C PRO A 33 -9.03 7.95 -10.29
N VAL A 34 -8.33 6.88 -9.93
CA VAL A 34 -6.86 6.79 -10.00
C VAL A 34 -6.42 6.75 -11.46
N LEU A 35 -7.06 5.89 -12.27
CA LEU A 35 -6.78 5.69 -13.69
C LEU A 35 -7.11 6.91 -14.58
N THR A 36 -8.06 7.76 -14.16
CA THR A 36 -8.52 8.88 -15.00
C THR A 36 -7.87 10.22 -14.65
N LYS A 37 -7.30 10.37 -13.46
CA LYS A 37 -6.88 11.70 -12.96
C LYS A 37 -5.41 11.81 -12.58
N ILE A 38 -4.72 10.71 -12.28
CA ILE A 38 -3.39 10.75 -11.65
C ILE A 38 -2.36 10.20 -12.64
N ALA A 39 -1.74 10.99 -13.53
CA ALA A 39 -0.78 10.45 -14.50
C ALA A 39 0.58 10.10 -13.88
N SER A 40 0.94 10.76 -12.78
CA SER A 40 2.22 10.60 -12.09
C SER A 40 2.12 10.92 -10.59
N VAL A 41 3.16 10.58 -9.83
CA VAL A 41 3.28 10.93 -8.41
C VAL A 41 3.12 12.44 -8.16
N LYS A 42 3.49 13.28 -9.14
CA LYS A 42 3.38 14.75 -9.02
C LYS A 42 1.92 15.21 -9.00
N ASP A 43 1.04 14.51 -9.70
CA ASP A 43 -0.38 14.85 -9.83
C ASP A 43 -1.17 14.46 -8.59
N LEU A 44 -0.62 13.56 -7.75
CA LEU A 44 -1.25 13.17 -6.48
C LEU A 44 -1.53 14.37 -5.57
N LYS A 45 -0.69 15.41 -5.58
CA LYS A 45 -0.89 16.60 -4.72
C LYS A 45 -2.14 17.40 -5.06
N ASP A 46 -2.61 17.30 -6.30
CA ASP A 46 -3.71 18.12 -6.79
C ASP A 46 -5.06 17.47 -6.42
N TYR A 47 -5.05 16.17 -6.09
CA TYR A 47 -6.25 15.39 -5.77
C TYR A 47 -6.27 14.84 -4.34
N PHE A 48 -5.11 14.58 -3.74
CA PHE A 48 -4.99 14.00 -2.41
C PHE A 48 -4.22 14.93 -1.47
N VAL A 49 -4.68 14.97 -0.22
CA VAL A 49 -4.02 15.63 0.90
C VAL A 49 -3.15 14.60 1.60
N PHE A 50 -1.87 14.93 1.77
CA PHE A 50 -0.92 14.07 2.47
C PHE A 50 -0.42 14.77 3.74
N PRO A 51 -0.06 14.02 4.78
CA PRO A 51 0.69 14.55 5.92
C PRO A 51 2.08 14.99 5.48
N THR A 52 2.69 15.88 6.27
CA THR A 52 4.02 16.44 5.95
C THR A 52 5.08 15.34 5.83
N ASP A 53 5.08 14.40 6.78
CA ASP A 53 6.12 13.36 6.89
C ASP A 53 5.77 12.06 6.16
N ALA A 54 4.51 11.89 5.74
CA ALA A 54 4.01 10.69 5.06
C ALA A 54 3.47 10.99 3.64
N SER A 55 4.24 11.76 2.87
CA SER A 55 3.91 12.13 1.51
C SER A 55 4.85 11.47 0.50
N PRO A 56 4.46 11.41 -0.79
CA PRO A 56 5.39 10.98 -1.84
C PRO A 56 6.65 11.87 -1.92
N TRP A 57 6.59 13.11 -1.40
CA TRP A 57 7.73 14.02 -1.37
C TRP A 57 8.63 13.84 -0.14
N SER A 58 8.13 13.34 0.98
CA SER A 58 8.98 12.92 2.09
C SER A 58 9.62 11.54 1.85
N SER A 59 9.09 10.77 0.89
CA SER A 59 9.60 9.46 0.50
C SER A 59 10.97 9.51 -0.21
N SER A 60 11.76 8.44 -0.07
CA SER A 60 13.08 8.33 -0.69
C SER A 60 13.02 8.24 -2.22
N ASN A 61 14.15 8.44 -2.90
CA ASN A 61 14.24 8.27 -4.36
C ASN A 61 13.83 6.86 -4.81
N ALA A 62 14.13 5.83 -4.00
CA ALA A 62 13.74 4.45 -4.28
C ALA A 62 12.22 4.26 -4.10
N GLY A 63 11.64 4.74 -3.00
CA GLY A 63 10.18 4.70 -2.80
C GLY A 63 9.43 5.46 -3.90
N ARG A 64 9.90 6.66 -4.27
CA ARG A 64 9.35 7.43 -5.40
C ARG A 64 9.45 6.67 -6.72
N PHE A 65 10.56 5.96 -6.96
CA PHE A 65 10.71 5.12 -8.15
C PHE A 65 9.68 3.98 -8.16
N MET A 66 9.51 3.28 -7.03
CA MET A 66 8.51 2.21 -6.90
C MET A 66 7.09 2.74 -7.15
N LEU A 67 6.71 3.86 -6.50
CA LEU A 67 5.40 4.47 -6.72
C LEU A 67 5.18 4.90 -8.17
N ASN A 68 6.20 5.49 -8.80
CA ASN A 68 6.08 5.93 -10.18
C ASN A 68 6.00 4.74 -11.15
N HIS A 69 6.69 3.64 -10.85
CA HIS A 69 6.61 2.41 -11.60
C HIS A 69 5.21 1.77 -11.47
N SER A 70 4.70 1.62 -10.26
CA SER A 70 3.36 1.07 -10.01
C SER A 70 2.27 1.91 -10.67
N LEU A 71 2.34 3.24 -10.59
CA LEU A 71 1.40 4.14 -11.29
C LEU A 71 1.50 4.04 -12.82
N ALA A 72 2.72 4.01 -13.37
CA ALA A 72 2.93 3.88 -14.81
C ALA A 72 2.37 2.56 -15.35
N SER A 73 2.57 1.48 -14.61
CA SER A 73 2.09 0.15 -14.97
C SER A 73 0.56 0.03 -14.90
N ILE A 74 -0.05 0.65 -13.87
CA ILE A 74 -1.51 0.77 -13.75
C ILE A 74 -2.11 1.50 -14.96
N HIS A 75 -1.50 2.59 -15.45
CA HIS A 75 -1.98 3.29 -16.66
C HIS A 75 -1.77 2.51 -17.94
N ALA A 76 -0.62 1.84 -18.07
CA ALA A 76 -0.33 0.99 -19.22
C ALA A 76 -1.31 -0.19 -19.32
N ARG A 77 -2.04 -0.48 -18.22
CA ARG A 77 -2.84 -1.70 -18.07
C ARG A 77 -2.00 -2.94 -18.34
N ASP A 78 -0.76 -2.91 -17.86
CA ASP A 78 0.16 -4.01 -18.03
C ASP A 78 -0.34 -5.24 -17.24
N ASP A 79 -0.11 -6.43 -17.78
CA ASP A 79 -0.56 -7.70 -17.19
C ASP A 79 0.31 -8.13 -15.98
N SER A 80 1.25 -7.27 -15.57
CA SER A 80 2.19 -7.50 -14.47
C SER A 80 1.61 -7.22 -13.07
N HIS A 81 0.38 -6.69 -12.97
CA HIS A 81 -0.24 -6.36 -11.69
C HIS A 81 -1.58 -7.08 -11.45
N TYR A 82 -1.77 -7.49 -10.20
CA TYR A 82 -3.03 -8.03 -9.72
C TYR A 82 -3.75 -6.99 -8.89
N VAL A 83 -5.05 -6.89 -9.13
CA VAL A 83 -5.94 -5.96 -8.46
C VAL A 83 -6.96 -6.77 -7.68
N LEU A 84 -6.98 -6.59 -6.36
CA LEU A 84 -7.80 -7.37 -5.43
C LEU A 84 -8.65 -6.41 -4.59
N THR A 85 -9.95 -6.64 -4.46
CA THR A 85 -10.80 -5.89 -3.53
C THR A 85 -10.66 -6.49 -2.15
N ALA A 86 -9.99 -5.90 -1.18
CA ALA A 86 -9.84 -6.55 0.14
C ALA A 86 -11.15 -6.70 0.97
N GLY A 87 -12.31 -6.32 0.40
CA GLY A 87 -13.61 -6.34 1.08
C GLY A 87 -13.60 -5.46 2.34
N SER A 88 -14.45 -5.82 3.29
CA SER A 88 -14.40 -5.28 4.65
C SER A 88 -13.87 -6.36 5.60
N TYR A 89 -12.94 -6.00 6.46
CA TYR A 89 -12.45 -6.90 7.50
C TYR A 89 -12.57 -6.20 8.87
N ALA A 90 -12.79 -6.98 9.93
CA ALA A 90 -12.86 -6.45 11.28
C ALA A 90 -11.45 -6.22 11.82
N VAL A 91 -11.16 -5.01 12.30
CA VAL A 91 -9.97 -4.74 13.11
C VAL A 91 -10.20 -5.35 14.49
N LEU A 92 -9.42 -6.38 14.82
CA LEU A 92 -9.51 -7.15 16.05
C LEU A 92 -8.43 -6.73 17.05
N ASP A 93 -7.23 -6.43 16.56
CA ASP A 93 -6.07 -6.03 17.35
C ASP A 93 -5.11 -5.15 16.54
N ALA A 94 -4.04 -4.68 17.19
CA ALA A 94 -3.02 -3.85 16.54
C ALA A 94 -2.24 -4.56 15.43
N ALA A 95 -2.26 -5.90 15.36
CA ALA A 95 -1.55 -6.65 14.33
C ALA A 95 -2.34 -6.72 13.01
N ASN A 96 -3.68 -6.59 13.06
CA ASN A 96 -4.52 -6.54 11.88
C ASN A 96 -5.07 -5.13 11.56
N ASP A 97 -4.77 -4.14 12.39
CA ASP A 97 -5.11 -2.74 12.12
C ASP A 97 -4.20 -2.15 11.03
N ILE A 98 -4.66 -2.18 9.78
CA ILE A 98 -3.98 -1.46 8.71
C ILE A 98 -4.38 0.02 8.74
N CYS A 99 -5.53 0.40 9.29
CA CYS A 99 -6.00 1.78 9.27
C CYS A 99 -5.11 2.72 10.11
N VAL A 100 -4.29 2.18 11.02
CA VAL A 100 -3.34 2.94 11.83
C VAL A 100 -2.43 3.86 11.02
N ASP A 101 -2.03 3.44 9.82
CA ASP A 101 -1.17 4.25 8.94
C ASP A 101 -1.91 5.48 8.37
N LEU A 102 -3.25 5.55 8.42
CA LEU A 102 -4.00 6.74 8.00
C LEU A 102 -4.19 7.75 9.14
N ILE A 103 -3.84 7.40 10.38
CA ILE A 103 -4.02 8.27 11.55
C ILE A 103 -2.89 9.31 11.56
N ASP A 104 -3.18 10.50 11.05
CA ASP A 104 -2.21 11.60 10.96
C ASP A 104 -2.90 12.97 10.85
N GLU A 105 -2.12 14.05 10.83
CA GLU A 105 -2.56 15.42 10.61
C GLU A 105 -2.49 15.80 9.13
N TYR A 106 -3.65 16.09 8.54
CA TYR A 106 -3.79 16.42 7.12
C TYR A 106 -4.06 17.91 6.94
N PRO A 107 -3.17 18.67 6.26
CA PRO A 107 -3.37 20.09 6.04
C PRO A 107 -4.45 20.33 4.97
N VAL A 108 -5.65 20.71 5.40
CA VAL A 108 -6.77 21.09 4.52
C VAL A 108 -6.91 22.60 4.39
N ARG A 109 -7.25 23.07 3.19
CA ARG A 109 -7.52 24.49 2.94
C ARG A 109 -8.86 24.90 3.57
N GLN A 110 -8.92 26.13 4.07
CA GLN A 110 -10.16 26.69 4.64
C GLN A 110 -11.28 26.70 3.58
N GLY A 111 -12.48 26.25 3.97
CA GLY A 111 -13.64 26.16 3.07
C GLY A 111 -13.72 24.87 2.24
N THR A 112 -12.75 23.96 2.39
CA THR A 112 -12.84 22.61 1.78
C THR A 112 -13.96 21.82 2.47
N THR A 113 -14.92 21.34 1.69
CA THR A 113 -16.05 20.52 2.17
C THR A 113 -15.81 19.03 2.01
N SER A 114 -14.91 18.63 1.11
CA SER A 114 -14.50 17.25 0.89
C SER A 114 -13.03 17.17 0.53
N ALA A 115 -12.33 16.19 1.10
CA ALA A 115 -10.92 15.91 0.81
C ALA A 115 -10.71 14.41 0.60
N GLN A 116 -9.76 14.07 -0.27
CA GLN A 116 -9.25 12.70 -0.38
C GLN A 116 -7.90 12.65 0.34
N LEU A 117 -7.72 11.68 1.23
CA LEU A 117 -6.50 11.53 2.02
C LEU A 117 -5.56 10.55 1.35
N GLY A 118 -4.26 10.82 1.44
CA GLY A 118 -3.21 9.90 1.04
C GLY A 118 -2.13 9.77 2.11
N HIS A 119 -1.54 8.59 2.24
CA HIS A 119 -0.43 8.32 3.15
C HIS A 119 0.60 7.44 2.45
N VAL A 120 1.88 7.71 2.66
CA VAL A 120 2.97 6.90 2.10
C VAL A 120 3.93 6.46 3.19
N THR A 121 4.17 5.16 3.27
CA THR A 121 5.13 4.55 4.19
C THR A 121 6.27 3.92 3.38
N ASP A 122 7.47 4.48 3.53
CA ASP A 122 8.70 3.95 2.93
C ASP A 122 9.42 3.02 3.93
N LYS A 123 9.41 1.71 3.65
CA LYS A 123 9.97 0.69 4.55
C LYS A 123 11.43 0.42 4.26
N LEU A 124 12.24 0.59 5.31
CA LEU A 124 13.63 0.20 5.38
C LEU A 124 13.80 -1.20 5.91
N VAL A 125 14.74 -1.93 5.32
CA VAL A 125 15.33 -3.12 5.88
C VAL A 125 16.81 -2.90 6.08
N TYR A 126 17.39 -3.48 7.12
CA TYR A 126 18.83 -3.47 7.32
C TYR A 126 19.38 -4.78 6.76
N ILE A 127 20.08 -4.68 5.63
CA ILE A 127 20.69 -5.82 4.93
C ILE A 127 22.03 -6.12 5.58
N ARG A 128 22.27 -7.40 5.84
CA ARG A 128 23.49 -7.87 6.45
C ARG A 128 24.38 -8.59 5.45
N GLY A 129 25.61 -8.10 5.31
CA GLY A 129 26.59 -8.66 4.37
C GLY A 129 26.14 -8.51 2.91
N SER A 130 26.86 -9.17 2.01
CA SER A 130 26.49 -9.33 0.61
C SER A 130 26.11 -10.77 0.32
N THR A 131 25.44 -11.03 -0.81
CA THR A 131 25.12 -12.38 -1.27
C THR A 131 26.37 -13.27 -1.32
N VAL A 132 27.51 -12.69 -1.72
CA VAL A 132 28.81 -13.38 -1.82
C VAL A 132 29.39 -13.69 -0.44
N SER A 133 29.35 -12.75 0.52
CA SER A 133 29.83 -13.04 1.88
C SER A 133 28.96 -14.07 2.59
N ASN A 134 27.65 -14.10 2.29
CA ASN A 134 26.72 -15.07 2.86
C ASN A 134 26.87 -16.47 2.25
N LEU A 135 27.33 -16.58 0.99
CA LEU A 135 27.59 -17.86 0.31
C LEU A 135 28.93 -18.49 0.70
N PHE A 136 29.95 -17.68 0.97
CA PHE A 136 31.33 -18.16 1.16
C PHE A 136 31.93 -17.88 2.55
N GLY A 137 31.18 -17.27 3.46
CA GLY A 137 31.65 -16.89 4.80
C GLY A 137 30.81 -17.46 5.94
N THR A 138 31.31 -17.32 7.17
CA THR A 138 30.55 -17.62 8.40
C THR A 138 29.70 -16.41 8.78
N MET A 139 28.38 -16.60 8.90
CA MET A 139 27.48 -15.54 9.37
C MET A 139 27.60 -15.41 10.89
N PRO A 140 27.91 -14.22 11.45
CA PRO A 140 27.78 -14.00 12.89
C PRO A 140 26.29 -14.10 13.30
N PRO A 141 25.92 -14.13 14.59
CA PRO A 141 24.51 -14.15 14.99
C PRO A 141 23.78 -12.86 14.54
N PRO A 142 22.49 -12.92 14.16
CA PRO A 142 21.71 -11.74 13.81
C PRO A 142 21.54 -10.80 15.01
N ALA A 143 21.31 -9.51 14.74
CA ALA A 143 21.02 -8.55 15.80
C ALA A 143 19.66 -8.89 16.45
N PRO A 144 19.50 -8.68 17.77
CA PRO A 144 18.21 -8.89 18.43
C PRO A 144 17.07 -8.07 17.79
N PRO A 145 15.82 -8.56 17.80
CA PRO A 145 14.67 -7.77 17.38
C PRO A 145 14.58 -6.45 18.17
N GLY A 146 14.29 -5.34 17.48
CA GLY A 146 14.23 -4.01 18.09
C GLY A 146 15.58 -3.30 18.28
N THR A 147 16.68 -3.84 17.73
CA THR A 147 17.97 -3.15 17.71
C THR A 147 17.85 -1.81 16.97
N ASP A 148 18.43 -0.76 17.56
CA ASP A 148 18.36 0.59 17.02
C ASP A 148 19.05 0.72 15.64
N PRO A 149 18.52 1.52 14.70
CA PRO A 149 19.13 1.80 13.40
C PRO A 149 20.63 2.16 13.42
N ILE A 150 21.08 2.93 14.41
CA ILE A 150 22.48 3.32 14.56
C ILE A 150 23.32 2.10 14.95
N GLN A 151 22.86 1.34 15.93
CA GLN A 151 23.52 0.10 16.38
C GLN A 151 23.57 -0.94 15.26
N LEU A 152 22.52 -1.07 14.45
CA LEU A 152 22.54 -1.95 13.27
C LEU A 152 23.63 -1.53 12.28
N THR A 153 23.79 -0.23 12.06
CA THR A 153 24.83 0.30 11.17
C THR A 153 26.24 0.04 11.72
N GLU A 154 26.44 0.18 13.03
CA GLU A 154 27.68 -0.17 13.73
C GLU A 154 28.00 -1.67 13.66
N LEU A 155 26.97 -2.52 13.70
CA LEU A 155 27.08 -3.98 13.51
C LEU A 155 27.34 -4.38 12.05
N GLY A 156 27.55 -3.42 11.15
CA GLY A 156 27.87 -3.65 9.74
C GLY A 156 26.66 -3.92 8.85
N TYR A 157 25.44 -3.71 9.36
CA TYR A 157 24.26 -3.72 8.50
C TYR A 157 24.27 -2.48 7.61
N ARG A 158 23.66 -2.61 6.44
CA ARG A 158 23.48 -1.53 5.47
C ARG A 158 21.98 -1.33 5.26
N PRO A 159 21.46 -0.10 5.41
CA PRO A 159 20.06 0.16 5.09
C PRO A 159 19.83 -0.12 3.60
N GLY A 160 18.87 -0.99 3.32
CA GLY A 160 18.26 -1.24 2.03
C GLY A 160 16.78 -0.87 2.09
N ARG A 161 16.21 -0.49 0.97
CA ARG A 161 14.79 -0.14 0.88
C ARG A 161 14.07 -1.35 0.25
N LEU A 162 13.05 -1.86 0.93
CA LEU A 162 12.36 -3.08 0.50
C LEU A 162 11.02 -2.77 -0.18
N ASP A 163 10.29 -1.81 0.35
CA ASP A 163 8.86 -1.66 0.06
C ASP A 163 8.39 -0.21 0.23
N CYS A 164 7.43 0.20 -0.59
CA CYS A 164 6.80 1.50 -0.52
C CYS A 164 5.28 1.32 -0.55
N ASP A 165 4.65 1.49 0.62
CA ASP A 165 3.22 1.30 0.79
C ASP A 165 2.53 2.66 0.63
N MET A 166 1.79 2.84 -0.46
CA MET A 166 0.97 4.04 -0.68
C MET A 166 -0.50 3.72 -0.49
N ARG A 167 -1.17 4.61 0.23
CA ARG A 167 -2.57 4.47 0.61
C ARG A 167 -3.32 5.69 0.18
N LEU A 168 -4.39 5.52 -0.57
CA LEU A 168 -5.24 6.60 -1.04
C LEU A 168 -6.68 6.31 -0.63
N THR A 169 -7.48 7.32 -0.35
CA THR A 169 -8.84 7.13 0.16
C THR A 169 -9.90 7.68 -0.79
N THR A 170 -11.13 7.19 -0.67
CA THR A 170 -12.28 7.85 -1.28
C THR A 170 -12.53 9.21 -0.63
N PRO A 171 -13.23 10.15 -1.28
CA PRO A 171 -13.52 11.46 -0.70
C PRO A 171 -14.23 11.33 0.66
N LEU A 172 -13.67 12.01 1.65
CA LEU A 172 -14.22 12.17 2.99
C LEU A 172 -14.79 13.59 3.13
N GLY A 173 -15.93 13.73 3.82
CA GLY A 173 -16.46 15.04 4.19
C GLY A 173 -15.60 15.69 5.28
N VAL A 174 -15.16 16.93 5.07
CA VAL A 174 -14.39 17.67 6.07
C VAL A 174 -15.38 18.31 7.07
N PRO A 175 -15.32 17.94 8.36
CA PRO A 175 -16.22 18.49 9.36
C PRO A 175 -15.92 19.97 9.64
N ALA A 176 -16.88 20.67 10.23
CA ALA A 176 -16.61 22.00 10.78
C ALA A 176 -15.52 21.93 11.86
N HIS A 177 -14.78 23.03 12.04
CA HIS A 177 -13.69 23.07 12.99
C HIS A 177 -14.13 22.68 14.41
N GLY A 178 -13.38 21.79 15.06
CA GLY A 178 -13.66 21.29 16.40
C GLY A 178 -14.71 20.18 16.49
N VAL A 179 -15.26 19.72 15.37
CA VAL A 179 -16.25 18.62 15.34
C VAL A 179 -15.57 17.30 15.00
N LEU A 180 -15.75 16.31 15.88
CA LEU A 180 -15.38 14.93 15.61
C LEU A 180 -16.50 14.24 14.83
N VAL A 181 -16.12 13.49 13.80
CA VAL A 181 -17.03 12.70 12.97
C VAL A 181 -16.49 11.30 12.77
N HIS A 182 -17.40 10.35 12.71
CA HIS A 182 -17.11 8.98 12.29
C HIS A 182 -17.62 8.79 10.87
N ALA A 183 -16.79 8.19 10.02
CA ALA A 183 -17.14 7.91 8.63
C ALA A 183 -16.54 6.56 8.22
N ASN A 184 -17.28 5.83 7.40
CA ASN A 184 -16.75 4.65 6.73
C ASN A 184 -15.95 5.11 5.51
N LEU A 185 -14.66 4.76 5.50
CA LEU A 185 -13.73 5.21 4.47
C LEU A 185 -13.23 4.00 3.68
N SER A 186 -13.41 4.04 2.37
CA SER A 186 -12.78 3.06 1.47
C SER A 186 -11.38 3.53 1.11
N MET A 187 -10.45 2.59 0.97
CA MET A 187 -9.03 2.87 0.75
C MET A 187 -8.45 1.97 -0.35
N TYR A 188 -7.55 2.53 -1.13
CA TYR A 188 -6.66 1.89 -2.08
C TYR A 188 -5.29 1.69 -1.44
N ARG A 189 -4.68 0.53 -1.64
CA ARG A 189 -3.32 0.23 -1.21
C ARG A 189 -2.47 -0.18 -2.41
N PHE A 190 -1.32 0.46 -2.56
CA PHE A 190 -0.36 0.22 -3.63
C PHE A 190 0.99 -0.17 -3.03
N TYR A 191 1.68 -1.08 -3.71
CA TYR A 191 3.04 -1.52 -3.43
C TYR A 191 3.92 -1.31 -4.66
#